data_AF-A0A4R9M5W7-F1
#
_entry.id   AF-A0A4R9M5W7-F1
#
_cell.length_a   1.000
_cell.length_b   1.000
_cell.length_c   1.000
_cell.angle_alpha   90.00
_cell.angle_beta   90.00
_cell.angle_gamma   90.00
#
_symmetry.space_group_name_H-M   'P 1'
#
loop_
_entity.id
_entity.type
_entity.pdbx_description
1 polymer ?
#
loop_
_entity_poly.entity_id
_entity_poly.type
_entity_poly.pdbx_seq_one_letter_code
_entity_poly.pdbx_strand_id
1 'polypeptide(L)'
;MLLDRQWFDFTEFLKFPQSFFLFCFFVVLTNQFHKWAHETNPNKTVQFIQNVGSVLSSKIHSLHHGPPFSSNYCITCGWLNPLFERIQFFQNLKIILEKVLHKTA
;
A
#
# COMPACT_ATOMS: atom_id res chain seq x y z
N MET A 1 -49.94 -3.36 -9.93
CA MET A 1 -49.79 -2.72 -8.61
C MET A 1 -48.52 -3.28 -8.00
N LEU A 2 -47.39 -2.66 -8.32
CA LEU A 2 -46.04 -3.13 -7.97
C LEU A 2 -45.70 -2.60 -6.58
N LEU A 3 -45.70 -3.47 -5.57
CA LEU A 3 -45.10 -3.19 -4.27
C LEU A 3 -43.84 -4.06 -4.12
N ASP A 4 -42.84 -3.75 -4.94
CA ASP A 4 -41.45 -3.99 -4.57
C ASP A 4 -41.07 -2.86 -3.61
N ARG A 5 -41.01 -3.20 -2.32
CA ARG A 5 -40.39 -2.37 -1.30
C ARG A 5 -39.33 -3.20 -0.55
N GLN A 6 -38.22 -3.52 -1.19
CA GLN A 6 -36.98 -3.91 -0.51
C GLN A 6 -36.11 -2.67 -0.22
N TRP A 7 -36.49 -1.83 0.74
CA TRP A 7 -35.78 -0.55 1.01
C TRP A 7 -34.62 -0.66 2.00
N PHE A 8 -34.26 -1.86 2.46
CA PHE A 8 -33.04 -2.06 3.24
C PHE A 8 -32.60 -3.53 3.19
N ASP A 9 -31.47 -3.80 2.52
CA ASP A 9 -30.81 -5.09 2.56
C ASP A 9 -29.85 -5.11 3.76
N PHE A 10 -30.15 -5.95 4.75
CA PHE A 10 -29.31 -6.14 5.95
C PHE A 10 -27.87 -6.53 5.61
N THR A 11 -27.62 -7.08 4.42
CA THR A 11 -26.26 -7.39 3.96
C THR A 11 -25.43 -6.14 3.69
N GLU A 12 -26.04 -5.02 3.26
CA GLU A 12 -25.34 -3.74 3.07
C GLU A 12 -24.85 -3.14 4.39
N PHE A 13 -25.64 -3.32 5.46
CA PHE A 13 -25.26 -2.89 6.80
C PHE A 13 -24.05 -3.66 7.35
N LEU A 14 -23.89 -4.94 6.99
CA LEU A 14 -22.73 -5.75 7.37
C LEU A 14 -21.52 -5.51 6.45
N LYS A 15 -21.74 -5.13 5.19
CA LYS A 15 -20.68 -4.84 4.21
C LYS A 15 -19.82 -3.64 4.61
N PHE A 16 -20.40 -2.59 5.19
CA PHE A 16 -19.61 -1.41 5.58
C PHE A 16 -18.63 -1.70 6.74
N PRO A 17 -19.05 -2.24 7.90
CA PRO A 17 -18.12 -2.63 8.96
C PRO A 17 -17.10 -3.68 8.52
N GLN A 18 -17.52 -4.64 7.70
CA GLN A 18 -16.62 -5.65 7.14
C GLN A 18 -15.53 -5.02 6.25
N SER A 19 -15.92 -4.12 5.34
CA SER A 19 -14.97 -3.43 4.46
C SER A 19 -14.02 -2.54 5.24
N PHE A 20 -14.52 -1.84 6.26
CA PHE A 20 -13.70 -1.03 7.17
C PHE A 20 -12.71 -1.90 7.95
N PHE A 21 -13.15 -3.04 8.50
CA PHE A 21 -12.28 -3.96 9.20
C PHE A 21 -11.20 -4.53 8.28
N LEU A 22 -11.56 -4.93 7.05
CA LEU A 22 -10.60 -5.40 6.05
C LEU A 22 -9.59 -4.31 5.69
N PHE A 23 -10.03 -3.07 5.49
CA PHE A 23 -9.16 -1.94 5.25
C PHE A 23 -8.15 -1.74 6.40
N CYS A 24 -8.64 -1.66 7.64
CA CYS A 24 -7.79 -1.55 8.83
C CYS A 24 -6.81 -2.72 8.96
N PHE A 25 -7.27 -3.94 8.69
CA PHE A 25 -6.43 -5.14 8.69
C PHE A 25 -5.26 -5.01 7.72
N PHE A 26 -5.52 -4.60 6.47
CA PHE A 26 -4.45 -4.42 5.47
C PHE A 26 -3.52 -3.24 5.78
N VAL A 27 -4.03 -2.17 6.39
CA VAL A 27 -3.19 -1.06 6.89
C VAL A 27 -2.23 -1.55 7.96
N VAL A 28 -2.73 -2.25 8.98
CA VAL A 28 -1.89 -2.83 10.04
C VAL A 28 -0.90 -3.84 9.47
N LEU A 29 -1.35 -4.71 8.56
CA LEU A 29 -0.51 -5.71 7.93
C LEU A 29 0.63 -5.09 7.11
N THR A 30 0.33 -4.08 6.29
CA THR A 30 1.33 -3.35 5.51
C THR A 30 2.34 -2.65 6.42
N ASN A 31 1.88 -2.04 7.51
CA ASN A 31 2.77 -1.44 8.51
C ASN A 31 3.66 -2.48 9.19
N GLN A 32 3.14 -3.68 9.47
CA GLN A 32 3.92 -4.76 10.07
C GLN A 32 5.01 -5.28 9.12
N PHE A 33 4.70 -5.43 7.83
CA PHE A 33 5.69 -5.80 6.81
C PHE A 33 6.78 -4.74 6.66
N HIS A 34 6.39 -3.47 6.64
CA HIS A 34 7.32 -2.34 6.61
C HIS A 34 8.23 -2.32 7.86
N LYS A 35 7.68 -2.58 9.05
CA LYS A 35 8.47 -2.68 10.29
C LYS A 35 9.51 -3.81 10.19
N TRP A 36 9.15 -4.98 9.70
CA TRP A 36 10.08 -6.09 9.51
C TRP A 36 11.18 -5.79 8.48
N ALA A 37 10.93 -4.94 7.49
CA ALA A 37 11.95 -4.54 6.51
C ALA A 37 13.05 -3.66 7.12
N HIS A 38 12.77 -2.99 8.24
CA HIS A 38 13.76 -2.22 9.01
C HIS A 38 14.51 -3.05 10.05
N GLU A 39 14.09 -4.28 10.30
CA GLU A 39 14.69 -5.13 11.31
C GLU A 39 15.99 -5.75 10.79
N THR A 40 17.09 -5.61 11.54
CA THR A 40 18.40 -6.12 11.13
C THR A 40 18.53 -7.63 11.28
N ASN A 41 17.75 -8.23 12.19
CA ASN A 41 17.75 -9.67 12.44
C ASN A 41 16.32 -10.18 12.73
N PRO A 42 15.42 -10.19 11.72
CA PRO A 42 14.06 -10.69 11.90
C PRO A 42 14.09 -12.21 12.13
N ASN A 43 13.03 -12.79 12.69
CA ASN A 43 12.97 -14.24 12.89
C ASN A 43 13.07 -15.03 11.56
N LYS A 44 13.44 -16.31 11.63
CA LYS A 44 13.66 -17.15 10.44
C LYS A 44 12.44 -17.25 9.51
N THR A 45 11.24 -17.25 10.07
CA THR A 45 9.99 -17.29 9.28
C THR A 45 9.82 -16.01 8.48
N VAL A 46 10.03 -14.84 9.12
CA VAL A 46 9.97 -13.52 8.47
C VAL A 46 11.05 -13.40 7.39
N GLN A 47 12.28 -13.82 7.68
CA GLN A 47 13.36 -13.86 6.69
C GLN A 47 12.98 -14.73 5.48
N PHE A 48 12.41 -15.91 5.71
CA PHE A 48 11.98 -16.80 4.65
C PHE A 48 10.92 -16.14 3.75
N ILE A 49 9.87 -15.56 4.33
CA ILE A 49 8.80 -14.90 3.55
C ILE A 49 9.29 -13.63 2.82
N GLN A 50 10.28 -12.93 3.37
CA GLN A 50 10.96 -11.81 2.69
C GLN A 50 11.81 -12.30 1.52
N ASN A 51 12.52 -13.43 1.67
CA ASN A 51 13.40 -13.98 0.64
C ASN A 51 12.64 -14.53 -0.56
N VAL A 52 11.46 -15.12 -0.36
CA VAL A 52 10.57 -15.52 -1.47
C VAL A 52 9.84 -14.33 -2.11
N GLY A 53 9.95 -13.14 -1.51
CA GLY A 53 9.37 -11.90 -2.04
C GLY A 53 7.90 -11.68 -1.71
N SER A 54 7.29 -12.46 -0.80
CA SER A 54 5.87 -12.31 -0.44
C SER A 54 5.59 -11.07 0.41
N VAL A 55 6.58 -10.62 1.19
CA VAL A 55 6.50 -9.40 2.00
C VAL A 55 7.73 -8.53 1.77
N LEU A 56 7.65 -7.26 2.15
CA LEU A 56 8.71 -6.29 1.88
C LEU A 56 10.05 -6.75 2.47
N SER A 57 11.06 -6.89 1.61
CA SER A 57 12.43 -7.21 2.03
C SER A 57 13.20 -5.94 2.41
N SER A 58 14.12 -6.08 3.35
CA SER A 58 15.02 -4.98 3.75
C SER A 58 15.82 -4.42 2.57
N LYS A 59 16.26 -5.30 1.65
CA LYS A 59 17.03 -4.93 0.46
C LYS A 59 16.28 -4.01 -0.49
N ILE A 60 15.01 -4.29 -0.78
CA ILE A 60 14.22 -3.44 -1.70
C ILE A 60 13.82 -2.15 -0.98
N HIS A 61 13.48 -2.25 0.31
CA HIS A 61 13.11 -1.10 1.11
C HIS A 61 14.25 -0.10 1.31
N SER A 62 15.50 -0.57 1.40
CA SER A 62 16.65 0.33 1.55
C SER A 62 16.85 1.26 0.35
N LEU A 63 16.37 0.88 -0.85
CA LEU A 63 16.39 1.75 -2.03
C LEU A 63 15.49 2.98 -1.84
N HIS A 64 14.39 2.84 -1.11
CA HIS A 64 13.51 3.96 -0.77
C HIS A 64 14.19 4.94 0.21
N HIS A 65 14.97 4.43 1.16
CA HIS A 65 15.78 5.23 2.10
C HIS A 65 17.10 5.73 1.49
N GLY A 66 17.38 5.42 0.24
CA GLY A 66 18.56 5.89 -0.48
C GLY A 66 18.30 7.22 -1.18
N PRO A 67 19.31 8.10 -1.31
CA PRO A 67 19.24 9.23 -2.24
C PRO A 67 18.89 8.74 -3.66
N PRO A 68 18.05 9.47 -4.43
CA PRO A 68 17.48 10.80 -4.17
C PRO A 68 16.16 10.81 -3.36
N PHE A 69 15.83 9.75 -2.62
CA PHE A 69 14.62 9.60 -1.80
C PHE A 69 13.30 9.71 -2.59
N SER A 70 13.33 9.27 -3.86
CA SER A 70 12.20 9.44 -4.78
C SER A 70 11.81 8.17 -5.53
N SER A 71 12.07 7.01 -4.94
CA SER A 71 11.78 5.70 -5.54
C SER A 71 11.22 4.70 -4.53
N ASN A 72 10.72 3.57 -5.05
CA ASN A 72 10.37 2.37 -4.30
C ASN A 72 9.30 2.58 -3.21
N TYR A 73 8.25 3.35 -3.52
CA TYR A 73 7.19 3.72 -2.58
C TYR A 73 6.23 2.59 -2.18
N CYS A 74 6.19 1.46 -2.88
CA CYS A 74 5.30 0.34 -2.52
C CYS A 74 5.87 -0.51 -1.38
N ILE A 75 5.35 -0.33 -0.18
CA ILE A 75 5.90 -0.91 1.06
C ILE A 75 5.24 -2.23 1.53
N THR A 76 4.24 -2.77 0.83
CA THR A 76 3.63 -4.05 1.24
C THR A 76 4.56 -5.23 0.89
N CYS A 77 4.93 -5.35 -0.38
CA CYS A 77 5.84 -6.39 -0.89
C CYS A 77 6.84 -5.86 -1.94
N GLY A 78 6.68 -4.62 -2.41
CA GLY A 78 7.55 -4.01 -3.42
C GLY A 78 7.30 -4.45 -4.87
N TRP A 79 6.34 -5.35 -5.16
CA TRP A 79 6.11 -5.90 -6.51
C TRP A 79 5.81 -4.86 -7.58
N LEU A 80 5.10 -3.78 -7.22
CA LEU A 80 4.73 -2.72 -8.15
C LEU A 80 5.83 -1.67 -8.35
N ASN A 81 6.88 -1.68 -7.52
CA ASN A 81 7.97 -0.71 -7.66
C ASN A 81 8.60 -0.75 -9.07
N PRO A 82 9.02 -1.89 -9.64
CA PRO A 82 9.60 -1.92 -10.98
C PRO A 82 8.68 -1.37 -12.08
N LEU A 83 7.37 -1.58 -11.95
CA LEU A 83 6.39 -1.03 -12.89
C LEU A 83 6.30 0.49 -12.75
N PHE A 84 6.15 0.99 -11.52
CA PHE A 84 5.99 2.42 -11.24
C PHE A 84 7.27 3.23 -11.50
N GLU A 85 8.45 2.66 -11.25
CA GLU A 85 9.71 3.29 -11.65
C GLU A 85 9.83 3.36 -13.18
N ARG A 86 9.44 2.29 -13.90
CA ARG A 86 9.50 2.26 -15.38
C ARG A 86 8.63 3.33 -16.01
N ILE A 87 7.43 3.56 -15.47
CA ILE A 87 6.49 4.56 -16.02
C ILE A 87 6.65 5.94 -15.35
N GLN A 88 7.64 6.12 -14.47
CA GLN A 88 7.87 7.33 -13.68
C GLN A 88 6.60 7.84 -12.97
N PHE A 89 5.81 6.90 -12.43
CA PHE A 89 4.46 7.18 -11.94
C PHE A 89 4.44 8.30 -10.90
N PHE A 90 5.28 8.18 -9.86
CA PHE A 90 5.30 9.12 -8.75
C PHE A 90 5.92 10.47 -9.14
N GLN A 91 6.91 10.51 -10.03
CA GLN A 91 7.48 11.76 -10.53
C GLN A 91 6.43 12.53 -11.34
N ASN A 92 5.69 11.84 -12.21
CA ASN A 92 4.59 12.43 -12.98
C ASN A 92 3.46 12.93 -12.06
N LEU A 93 3.08 12.13 -11.06
CA LEU A 93 2.07 12.52 -10.07
C LEU A 93 2.51 13.78 -9.30
N LYS A 94 3.78 13.86 -8.89
CA LYS A 94 4.34 15.05 -8.22
C LYS A 94 4.19 16.29 -9.09
N ILE A 95 4.57 16.24 -10.36
CA ILE A 95 4.46 17.37 -11.30
C ILE A 95 3.00 17.83 -11.44
N ILE A 96 2.05 16.89 -11.51
CA ILE A 96 0.62 17.19 -11.57
C ILE A 96 0.17 17.89 -10.29
N LEU A 97 0.50 17.33 -9.13
CA LEU A 97 0.13 17.89 -7.83
C LEU A 97 0.71 19.28 -7.63
N GLU A 98 1.99 19.51 -7.97
CA GLU A 98 2.60 20.83 -7.90
C GLU A 98 1.86 21.84 -8.80
N LYS A 99 1.52 21.47 -10.04
CA LYS A 99 0.74 22.34 -10.92
C LYS A 99 -0.65 22.68 -10.38
N VAL A 100 -1.34 21.70 -9.79
CA VAL A 100 -2.68 21.92 -9.23
C VAL A 100 -2.60 22.79 -7.98
N LEU A 101 -1.70 22.44 -7.05
CA LEU A 101 -1.57 23.11 -5.75
C LEU A 101 -1.00 24.53 -5.88
N HIS A 102 0.01 24.75 -6.73
CA HIS A 102 0.57 26.10 -6.99
C HIS A 102 -0.37 26.98 -7.81
N LYS A 103 -1.33 26.42 -8.54
CA LYS A 103 -2.35 27.21 -9.25
C LYS A 103 -3.51 27.64 -8.33
N THR A 104 -3.64 26.99 -7.18
CA THR A 104 -4.66 27.30 -6.15
C THR A 104 -4.15 28.17 -5.00
N ALA A 105 -2.87 28.55 -5.00
CA ALA A 105 -2.25 29.48 -4.04
C ALA A 105 -2.02 30.84 -4.68
#